data_AF-A0A6J6CQS7-F1
#
_entry.id   AF-A0A6J6CQS7-F1
#
_cell.length_a   1.000
_cell.length_b   1.000
_cell.length_c   1.000
_cell.angle_alpha   90.00
_cell.angle_beta   90.00
_cell.angle_gamma   90.00
#
_symmetry.space_group_name_H-M   'P 1'
#
loop_
_entity.id
_entity.type
_entity.pdbx_description
1 polymer ?
#
loop_
_entity_poly.entity_id
_entity_poly.type
_entity_poly.pdbx_seq_one_letter_code
_entity_poly.pdbx_strand_id
1 'polypeptide(L)'
;MRGAGQVPVERESPNARQAFEHAIAFLKAGHLLGVYPEGTLTRDPELWPMKAKTGVARLAIMTKTQVVPCAQWGAQAVLSPYGRKISLFPRRTFHVWAGEPLDFSRWYGREDDPVAIREATDYAMDALAALLEKIRGEHAPATRFDPASSEHPRIGNYKKKKKRK
;
A
#
# COMPACT_ATOMS: atom_id res chain seq x y z
N MET A 1 -19.00 -4.68 -9.04
CA MET A 1 -18.08 -4.88 -7.91
C MET A 1 -18.75 -5.08 -6.54
N ARG A 2 -20.08 -5.30 -6.43
CA ARG A 2 -20.75 -5.53 -5.12
C ARG A 2 -20.59 -6.94 -4.55
N GLY A 3 -20.35 -7.96 -5.38
CA GLY A 3 -20.20 -9.35 -4.94
C GLY A 3 -18.85 -9.70 -4.29
N ALA A 4 -17.88 -8.77 -4.25
CA ALA A 4 -16.54 -9.01 -3.72
C ALA A 4 -16.32 -8.42 -2.32
N GLY A 5 -17.37 -7.96 -1.63
CA GLY A 5 -17.27 -7.38 -0.28
C GLY A 5 -16.40 -6.11 -0.20
N GLN A 6 -16.17 -5.42 -1.31
CA GLN A 6 -15.32 -4.23 -1.33
C GLN A 6 -15.96 -3.11 -0.50
N VAL A 7 -15.22 -2.60 0.49
CA VAL A 7 -15.59 -1.39 1.23
C VAL A 7 -15.29 -0.19 0.34
N PRO A 8 -16.31 0.53 -0.19
CA PRO A 8 -16.07 1.71 -1.00
C PRO A 8 -15.43 2.80 -0.13
N VAL A 9 -14.26 3.26 -0.54
CA VAL A 9 -13.55 4.36 0.14
C VAL A 9 -13.51 5.56 -0.79
N GLU A 10 -14.23 6.61 -0.44
CA GLU A 10 -14.09 7.91 -1.10
C GLU A 10 -12.80 8.58 -0.61
N ARG A 11 -11.98 9.03 -1.56
CA ARG A 11 -10.69 9.67 -1.29
C ARG A 11 -10.93 11.13 -0.96
N GLU A 12 -10.36 11.61 0.14
CA GLU A 12 -10.40 13.03 0.54
C GLU A 12 -11.84 13.58 0.75
N SER A 13 -12.78 12.74 1.19
CA SER A 13 -14.12 13.16 1.60
C SER A 13 -14.35 12.90 3.10
N PRO A 14 -15.36 13.55 3.73
CA PRO A 14 -15.78 13.28 5.11
C PRO A 14 -16.12 11.79 5.36
N ASN A 15 -16.45 11.05 4.30
CA ASN A 15 -16.81 9.62 4.36
C ASN A 15 -15.60 8.70 4.58
N ALA A 16 -14.36 9.22 4.58
CA ALA A 16 -13.18 8.44 4.92
C ALA A 16 -13.26 7.84 6.34
N ARG A 17 -13.94 8.53 7.26
CA ARG A 17 -14.20 8.02 8.63
C ARG A 17 -15.14 6.82 8.62
N GLN A 18 -16.24 6.87 7.85
CA GLN A 18 -17.16 5.75 7.73
C GLN A 18 -16.50 4.53 7.09
N ALA A 19 -15.67 4.72 6.06
CA ALA A 19 -14.91 3.63 5.46
C ALA A 19 -13.96 2.96 6.46
N PHE A 20 -13.35 3.75 7.34
CA PHE A 20 -12.48 3.24 8.40
C PHE A 20 -13.27 2.46 9.46
N GLU A 21 -14.42 2.96 9.90
CA GLU A 21 -15.32 2.28 10.84
C GLU A 21 -15.84 0.96 10.26
N HIS A 22 -16.20 0.93 8.96
CA HIS A 22 -16.56 -0.30 8.26
C HIS A 22 -15.40 -1.29 8.19
N ALA A 23 -14.17 -0.85 7.93
CA ALA A 23 -13.00 -1.71 7.93
C ALA A 23 -12.78 -2.37 9.30
N ILE A 24 -12.95 -1.62 10.40
CA ILE A 24 -12.89 -2.16 11.76
C ILE A 24 -13.97 -3.22 11.97
N ALA A 25 -15.23 -2.92 11.61
CA ALA A 25 -16.33 -3.86 11.77
C ALA A 25 -16.10 -5.16 10.97
N PHE A 26 -15.60 -5.03 9.74
CA PHE A 26 -15.30 -6.15 8.85
C PHE A 26 -14.20 -7.06 9.42
N LEU A 27 -13.12 -6.46 9.92
CA LEU A 27 -12.04 -7.18 10.59
C LEU A 27 -12.51 -7.86 11.88
N LYS A 28 -13.33 -7.19 12.69
CA LYS A 28 -13.93 -7.78 13.90
C LYS A 28 -14.88 -8.93 13.61
N ALA A 29 -15.53 -8.92 12.44
CA ALA A 29 -16.35 -10.03 11.96
C ALA A 29 -15.53 -11.23 11.41
N GLY A 30 -14.20 -11.17 11.47
CA GLY A 30 -13.32 -12.26 11.04
C GLY A 30 -13.07 -12.31 9.54
N HIS A 31 -13.37 -11.23 8.81
CA HIS A 31 -13.13 -11.15 7.38
C HIS A 31 -11.72 -10.62 7.05
N LEU A 32 -11.28 -10.88 5.81
CA LEU A 32 -9.97 -10.49 5.31
C LEU A 32 -10.03 -9.16 4.53
N LEU A 33 -9.15 -8.23 4.88
CA LEU A 33 -9.05 -6.91 4.23
C LEU A 33 -7.73 -6.76 3.49
N GLY A 34 -7.78 -6.57 2.17
CA GLY A 34 -6.62 -6.19 1.36
C GLY A 34 -6.45 -4.68 1.31
N VAL A 35 -5.27 -4.17 1.70
CA VAL A 35 -4.98 -2.73 1.72
C VAL A 35 -3.71 -2.43 0.94
N TYR A 36 -3.77 -1.39 0.09
CA TYR A 36 -2.59 -0.77 -0.53
C TYR A 36 -2.18 0.44 0.31
N PRO A 37 -1.13 0.35 1.13
CA PRO A 37 -0.81 1.36 2.14
C PRO A 37 -0.45 2.73 1.55
N GLU A 38 0.06 2.78 0.31
CA GLU A 38 0.36 4.03 -0.41
C GLU A 38 -0.89 4.72 -0.97
N GLY A 39 -1.99 3.97 -1.15
CA GLY A 39 -3.27 4.48 -1.69
C GLY A 39 -3.27 4.84 -3.18
N THR A 40 -2.15 4.64 -3.89
CA THR A 40 -1.99 4.83 -5.34
C THR A 40 -0.90 3.91 -5.86
N LEU A 41 -0.83 3.73 -7.18
CA LEU A 41 0.34 3.13 -7.83
C LEU A 41 1.60 3.94 -7.51
N THR A 42 2.73 3.24 -7.33
CA THR A 42 4.02 3.87 -7.12
C THR A 42 4.40 4.79 -8.28
N ARG A 43 5.12 5.85 -7.92
CA ARG A 43 5.68 6.88 -8.82
C ARG A 43 7.18 6.93 -8.73
N ASP A 44 7.75 6.13 -7.83
CA ASP A 44 9.16 5.90 -7.77
C ASP A 44 9.64 5.37 -9.13
N PRO A 45 10.69 5.97 -9.74
CA PRO A 45 11.19 5.53 -11.05
C PRO A 45 11.62 4.07 -11.07
N GLU A 46 12.12 3.56 -9.94
CA GLU A 46 12.57 2.18 -9.76
C GLU A 46 11.46 1.27 -9.21
N LEU A 47 10.24 1.81 -9.06
CA LEU A 47 9.04 1.12 -8.62
C LEU A 47 9.12 0.56 -7.19
N TRP A 48 9.93 1.16 -6.32
CA TRP A 48 9.93 0.82 -4.91
C TRP A 48 8.65 1.33 -4.21
N PRO A 49 8.25 0.71 -3.07
CA PRO A 49 7.16 1.19 -2.25
C PRO A 49 7.39 2.63 -1.79
N MET A 50 6.34 3.45 -1.87
CA MET A 50 6.41 4.86 -1.47
C MET A 50 6.05 5.01 0.01
N LYS A 51 6.15 6.24 0.52
CA LYS A 51 5.63 6.58 1.84
C LYS A 51 4.15 6.21 1.97
N ALA A 52 3.87 5.32 2.92
CA ALA A 52 2.53 4.86 3.22
C ALA A 52 1.72 5.87 4.05
N LYS A 53 0.39 5.76 3.91
CA LYS A 53 -0.59 6.33 4.84
C LYS A 53 -0.66 5.46 6.10
N THR A 54 -1.07 6.08 7.19
CA THR A 54 -1.07 5.47 8.53
C THR A 54 -2.26 4.55 8.83
N GLY A 55 -3.22 4.44 7.92
CA GLY A 55 -4.48 3.73 8.15
C GLY A 55 -4.29 2.23 8.44
N VAL A 56 -3.33 1.56 7.80
CA VAL A 56 -3.07 0.13 8.02
C VAL A 56 -2.61 -0.14 9.45
N ALA A 57 -1.62 0.62 9.94
CA ALA A 57 -1.13 0.48 11.30
C ALA A 57 -2.22 0.79 12.33
N ARG A 58 -3.00 1.86 12.10
CA ARG A 58 -4.11 2.22 13.01
C ARG A 58 -5.17 1.12 13.06
N LEU A 59 -5.53 0.52 11.92
CA LEU A 59 -6.44 -0.64 11.90
C LEU A 59 -5.86 -1.79 12.72
N ALA A 60 -4.64 -2.23 12.41
CA ALA A 60 -3.99 -3.37 13.06
C ALA A 60 -3.90 -3.21 14.59
N ILE A 61 -3.56 -2.00 15.07
CA ILE A 61 -3.46 -1.70 16.50
C ILE A 61 -4.84 -1.71 17.18
N MET A 62 -5.85 -1.09 16.57
CA MET A 62 -7.19 -0.99 17.14
C MET A 62 -7.95 -2.32 17.13
N THR A 63 -7.77 -3.14 16.10
CA THR A 63 -8.46 -4.43 15.95
C THR A 63 -7.66 -5.60 16.49
N LYS A 64 -6.36 -5.39 16.78
CA LYS A 64 -5.39 -6.45 17.14
C LYS A 64 -5.33 -7.58 16.10
N THR A 65 -5.63 -7.25 14.85
CA THR A 65 -5.55 -8.23 13.75
C THR A 65 -4.14 -8.32 13.20
N GLN A 66 -3.75 -9.53 12.83
CA GLN A 66 -2.49 -9.79 12.15
C GLN A 66 -2.45 -9.09 10.79
N VAL A 67 -1.30 -8.52 10.43
CA VAL A 67 -1.06 -7.96 9.10
C VAL A 67 -0.03 -8.82 8.41
N VAL A 68 -0.38 -9.34 7.24
CA VAL A 68 0.53 -10.12 6.40
C VAL A 68 1.01 -9.24 5.24
N PRO A 69 2.32 -8.94 5.14
CA PRO A 69 2.84 -8.14 4.05
C PRO A 69 2.89 -8.98 2.77
N CYS A 70 2.38 -8.44 1.68
CA CYS A 70 2.35 -9.13 0.38
C CYS A 70 3.05 -8.26 -0.68
N ALA A 71 4.19 -8.71 -1.18
CA ALA A 71 4.93 -8.04 -2.25
C ALA A 71 4.65 -8.71 -3.60
N GLN A 72 4.56 -7.91 -4.66
CA GLN A 72 4.37 -8.40 -6.02
C GLN A 72 5.35 -7.76 -7.00
N TRP A 73 5.80 -8.53 -7.99
CA TRP A 73 6.70 -8.06 -9.05
C TRP A 73 6.40 -8.76 -10.38
N GLY A 74 6.58 -8.06 -11.49
CA GLY A 74 6.40 -8.56 -12.85
C GLY A 74 5.14 -8.03 -13.53
N ALA A 75 4.14 -7.57 -12.76
CA ALA A 75 2.91 -7.00 -13.31
C ALA A 75 3.14 -5.75 -14.16
N GLN A 76 4.11 -4.93 -13.77
CA GLN A 76 4.54 -3.75 -14.51
C GLN A 76 5.08 -4.06 -15.92
N ALA A 77 5.59 -5.28 -16.15
CA ALA A 77 6.11 -5.68 -17.46
C ALA A 77 4.99 -5.97 -18.46
N VAL A 78 3.81 -6.35 -17.96
CA VAL A 78 2.61 -6.57 -18.78
C VAL A 78 1.83 -5.28 -18.96
N LEU A 79 1.61 -4.53 -17.87
CA LEU A 79 0.98 -3.22 -17.92
C LEU A 79 1.77 -2.26 -17.04
N SER A 80 2.52 -1.36 -17.69
CA SER A 80 3.32 -0.37 -16.96
C SER A 80 2.43 0.56 -16.13
N PRO A 81 2.92 1.04 -14.97
CA PRO A 81 2.20 2.02 -14.17
C PRO A 81 1.81 3.24 -15.00
N TYR A 82 0.51 3.54 -15.00
CA TYR A 82 -0.12 4.61 -15.78
C TYR A 82 -0.03 4.44 -17.30
N GLY A 83 0.40 3.26 -17.77
CA GLY A 83 0.38 2.85 -19.17
C GLY A 83 -1.02 2.49 -19.64
N ARG A 84 -1.17 2.43 -20.97
CA ARG A 84 -2.41 1.97 -21.63
C ARG A 84 -2.19 0.76 -22.55
N LYS A 85 -0.93 0.43 -22.82
CA LYS A 85 -0.55 -0.67 -23.70
C LYS A 85 -0.27 -1.89 -22.85
N ILE A 86 -1.02 -2.96 -23.09
CA ILE A 86 -0.79 -4.26 -22.49
C ILE A 86 0.18 -5.02 -23.39
N SER A 87 1.26 -5.54 -22.81
CA SER A 87 2.23 -6.38 -23.50
C SER A 87 2.08 -7.82 -23.00
N LEU A 88 1.45 -8.66 -23.81
CA LEU A 88 1.21 -10.08 -23.48
C LEU A 88 2.32 -11.01 -23.98
N PHE A 89 3.19 -10.52 -24.87
CA PHE A 89 4.24 -11.30 -25.53
C PHE A 89 5.62 -10.65 -25.37
N PRO A 90 6.67 -11.43 -25.07
CA PRO A 90 6.64 -12.82 -24.61
C PRO A 90 5.95 -12.96 -23.24
N ARG A 91 5.54 -14.19 -22.88
CA ARG A 91 4.90 -14.49 -21.59
C ARG A 91 5.80 -14.00 -20.44
N ARG A 92 5.23 -13.20 -19.54
CA ARG A 92 5.94 -12.66 -18.37
C ARG A 92 5.57 -13.44 -17.11
N THR A 93 6.56 -13.64 -16.24
CA THR A 93 6.36 -14.27 -14.93
C THR A 93 6.00 -13.20 -13.90
N PHE A 94 5.00 -13.51 -13.09
CA PHE A 94 4.54 -12.68 -11.98
C PHE A 94 4.91 -13.38 -10.69
N HIS A 95 5.62 -12.68 -9.81
CA HIS A 95 6.00 -13.18 -8.50
C HIS A 95 5.15 -12.47 -7.45
N VAL A 96 4.54 -13.24 -6.55
CA VAL A 96 3.80 -12.73 -5.40
C VAL A 96 4.27 -13.49 -4.17
N TRP A 97 4.82 -12.78 -3.19
CA TRP A 97 5.30 -13.37 -1.95
C TRP A 97 4.52 -12.76 -0.78
N ALA A 98 3.96 -13.63 0.05
CA ALA A 98 3.41 -13.26 1.35
C ALA A 98 4.48 -13.53 2.41
N GLY A 99 4.75 -12.54 3.27
CA GLY A 99 5.68 -12.68 4.39
C GLY A 99 5.01 -13.27 5.62
N GLU A 100 5.77 -13.29 6.72
CA GLU A 100 5.26 -13.66 8.02
C GLU A 100 4.28 -12.60 8.57
N PRO A 101 3.30 -13.00 9.39
CA PRO A 101 2.46 -12.08 10.12
C PRO A 101 3.29 -11.11 10.97
N LEU A 102 3.01 -9.81 10.81
CA LEU A 102 3.67 -8.76 11.57
C LEU A 102 3.07 -8.62 12.96
N ASP A 103 3.93 -8.47 13.95
CA ASP A 103 3.53 -8.21 15.32
C ASP A 103 3.48 -6.70 15.61
N PHE A 104 2.28 -6.22 15.97
CA PHE A 104 2.05 -4.83 16.36
C PHE A 104 1.93 -4.65 17.88
N SER A 105 2.18 -5.70 18.66
CA SER A 105 2.02 -5.70 20.13
C SER A 105 2.69 -4.51 20.81
N ARG A 106 3.87 -4.11 20.35
CA ARG A 106 4.64 -2.97 20.89
C ARG A 106 3.93 -1.61 20.79
N TRP A 107 2.90 -1.48 19.95
CA TRP A 107 2.12 -0.24 19.78
C TRP A 107 0.65 -0.36 20.21
N TYR A 108 0.25 -1.46 20.84
CA TYR A 108 -1.11 -1.59 21.36
C TYR A 108 -1.41 -0.51 22.41
N GLY A 109 -2.58 0.12 22.29
CA GLY A 109 -3.00 1.24 23.14
C GLY A 109 -2.38 2.60 22.76
N ARG A 110 -1.64 2.66 21.65
CA ARG A 110 -1.01 3.90 21.14
C ARG A 110 -1.62 4.35 19.81
N GLU A 111 -2.88 4.02 19.55
CA GLU A 111 -3.57 4.35 18.31
C GLU A 111 -3.70 5.86 18.06
N ASP A 112 -3.73 6.66 19.12
CA ASP A 112 -3.87 8.12 19.07
C ASP A 112 -2.53 8.87 19.15
N ASP A 113 -1.41 8.16 19.30
CA ASP A 113 -0.07 8.74 19.21
C ASP A 113 0.39 8.76 17.73
N PRO A 114 0.51 9.95 17.11
CA PRO A 114 0.92 10.05 15.71
C PRO A 114 2.31 9.49 15.43
N VAL A 115 3.23 9.56 16.40
CA VAL A 115 4.59 9.05 16.28
C VAL A 115 4.58 7.53 16.30
N ALA A 116 3.91 6.93 17.29
CA ALA A 116 3.75 5.47 17.39
C ALA A 116 3.11 4.87 16.12
N ILE A 117 2.04 5.49 15.63
CA ILE A 117 1.38 5.06 14.39
C ILE A 117 2.30 5.17 13.18
N ARG A 118 3.11 6.24 13.10
CA ARG A 118 4.07 6.41 12.01
C ARG A 118 5.13 5.33 12.05
N GLU A 119 5.73 5.07 13.21
CA GLU A 119 6.70 3.99 13.41
C GLU A 119 6.12 2.61 13.06
N ALA A 120 4.88 2.34 13.48
CA ALA A 120 4.17 1.10 13.14
C ALA A 120 3.95 0.95 11.63
N THR A 121 3.62 2.06 10.97
CA THR A 121 3.48 2.07 9.51
C THR A 121 4.82 1.82 8.83
N ASP A 122 5.89 2.46 9.29
CA ASP A 122 7.23 2.29 8.72
C ASP A 122 7.73 0.86 8.89
N TYR A 123 7.51 0.23 10.06
CA TYR A 123 7.81 -1.18 10.28
C TYR A 123 7.11 -2.12 9.28
N ALA A 124 5.82 -1.88 8.99
CA ALA A 124 5.09 -2.68 8.00
C ALA A 124 5.66 -2.49 6.59
N MET A 125 6.06 -1.26 6.25
CA MET A 125 6.66 -0.93 4.97
C MET A 125 8.11 -1.44 4.84
N ASP A 126 8.85 -1.57 5.94
CA ASP A 126 10.18 -2.20 5.98
C ASP A 126 10.05 -3.68 5.65
N ALA A 127 9.10 -4.39 6.26
CA ALA A 127 8.83 -5.78 5.94
C ALA A 127 8.41 -5.97 4.48
N LEU A 128 7.55 -5.08 3.95
CA LEU A 128 7.14 -5.10 2.54
C LEU A 128 8.34 -4.89 1.59
N ALA A 129 9.20 -3.91 1.91
CA ALA A 129 10.40 -3.62 1.13
C ALA A 129 11.35 -4.83 1.14
N ALA A 130 11.61 -5.44 2.31
CA ALA A 130 12.45 -6.62 2.43
C ALA A 130 11.93 -7.82 1.63
N LEU A 131 10.61 -8.01 1.52
CA LEU A 131 10.06 -9.02 0.61
C LEU A 131 10.34 -8.68 -0.85
N LEU A 132 10.21 -7.41 -1.23
CA LEU A 132 10.45 -6.98 -2.60
C LEU A 132 11.94 -7.07 -2.97
N GLU A 133 12.85 -6.79 -2.04
CA GLU A 133 14.29 -7.02 -2.20
C GLU A 133 14.58 -8.49 -2.54
N LYS A 134 13.96 -9.44 -1.83
CA LYS A 134 14.10 -10.88 -2.12
C LYS A 134 13.58 -11.25 -3.51
N ILE A 135 12.45 -10.68 -3.92
CA ILE A 135 11.86 -10.95 -5.24
C ILE A 135 12.74 -10.37 -6.36
N ARG A 136 13.33 -9.19 -6.14
CA ARG A 136 14.10 -8.46 -7.16
C ARG A 136 15.59 -8.84 -7.20
N GLY A 137 16.14 -9.34 -6.08
CA GLY A 137 17.58 -9.51 -5.91
C GLY A 137 18.33 -8.17 -5.82
N GLU A 138 17.64 -7.10 -5.40
CA GLU A 138 18.15 -5.73 -5.30
C GLU A 138 17.90 -5.17 -3.91
N HIS A 139 18.61 -4.11 -3.53
CA HIS A 139 18.39 -3.40 -2.27
C HIS A 139 17.44 -2.21 -2.44
N ALA A 140 16.53 -2.05 -1.47
CA ALA A 140 15.67 -0.91 -1.40
C ALA A 140 16.48 0.36 -1.08
N PRO A 141 16.09 1.53 -1.62
CA PRO A 141 16.74 2.78 -1.28
C PRO A 141 16.58 3.09 0.21
N ALA A 142 17.62 3.68 0.81
CA ALA A 142 17.61 4.05 2.24
C ALA A 142 16.47 5.01 2.61
N THR A 143 16.05 5.85 1.66
CA THR A 143 14.93 6.79 1.85
C THR A 143 13.79 6.41 0.91
N ARG A 144 12.60 6.17 1.47
CA ARG A 144 11.38 5.94 0.69
C ARG A 144 10.97 7.19 -0.07
N PHE A 145 10.51 7.00 -1.30
CA PHE A 145 9.94 8.08 -2.10
C PHE A 145 8.70 8.67 -1.41
N ASP A 146 8.71 9.99 -1.17
CA ASP A 146 7.56 10.73 -0.64
C ASP A 146 6.85 11.49 -1.78
N PRO A 147 5.62 11.11 -2.16
CA PRO A 147 4.87 11.84 -3.18
C PRO A 147 4.61 13.30 -2.82
N ALA A 148 4.59 13.65 -1.53
CA ALA A 148 4.33 15.01 -1.07
C ALA A 148 5.53 15.95 -1.26
N SER A 149 6.76 15.43 -1.33
CA SER A 149 7.96 16.20 -1.65
C SER A 149 8.25 16.27 -3.16
N SER A 150 7.49 15.52 -3.97
CA SER A 150 7.61 15.53 -5.43
C SER A 150 6.69 16.58 -6.09
N GLU A 151 7.06 17.09 -7.26
CA GLU A 151 6.19 17.94 -8.10
C GLU A 151 4.93 17.21 -8.64
N HIS A 152 4.73 15.94 -8.29
CA HIS A 152 3.63 15.13 -8.79
C HIS A 152 2.35 15.31 -7.96
N PRO A 153 1.16 15.46 -8.59
CA PRO A 153 -0.10 15.68 -7.88
C PRO A 153 -0.43 14.51 -6.95
N ARG A 154 -0.79 14.70 -5.68
CA ARG A 154 -0.94 13.60 -4.67
C ARG A 154 -1.81 12.41 -5.08
N ILE A 155 -2.79 12.60 -5.97
CA ILE A 155 -3.67 11.55 -6.52
C ILE A 155 -3.73 11.60 -8.05
N GLY A 156 -4.17 10.49 -8.66
CA GLY A 156 -4.42 10.41 -10.10
C GLY A 156 -3.18 10.13 -10.96
N ASN A 157 -3.36 10.18 -12.29
CA ASN A 157 -2.31 9.90 -13.27
C ASN A 157 -1.42 11.14 -13.48
N TYR A 158 -0.23 11.16 -12.89
CA TYR A 158 0.73 12.26 -13.01
C TYR A 158 1.26 12.44 -14.44
N LYS A 159 1.30 11.37 -15.25
CA LYS A 159 1.73 11.43 -16.66
C LYS A 159 0.74 12.19 -17.57
N LYS A 160 -0.50 12.43 -17.15
CA LYS A 160 -1.48 13.21 -17.96
C LYS A 160 -1.12 14.69 -18.08
N LYS A 161 -0.46 15.31 -17.08
CA LYS A 161 -0.11 16.75 -17.13
C LYS A 161 1.06 17.07 -18.07
N LYS A 162 2.01 16.15 -18.28
CA LYS A 162 3.14 16.36 -19.20
C LYS A 162 2.74 16.48 -20.68
N LYS A 163 1.54 16.04 -21.07
CA LYS A 163 1.03 16.10 -22.46
C LYS A 163 0.35 17.43 -22.84
N ARG A 164 0.33 18.44 -21.96
CA ARG A 164 -0.31 19.75 -22.19
C ARG A 164 0.68 20.89 -22.44
N LYS A 165 1.92 20.59 -22.81
CA LYS A 165 2.88 21.55 -23.36
C LYS A 165 3.23 21.13 -24.76
#